data_AF-A0A6J6DUG4-F1
#
_entry.id   AF-A0A6J6DUG4-F1
#
_cell.length_a   1.000
_cell.length_b   1.000
_cell.length_c   1.000
_cell.angle_alpha   90.00
_cell.angle_beta   90.00
_cell.angle_gamma   90.00
#
_symmetry.space_group_name_H-M   'P 1'
#
loop_
_entity.id
_entity.type
_entity.pdbx_description
1 polymer ?
#
loop_
_entity_poly.entity_id
_entity_poly.type
_entity_poly.pdbx_seq_one_letter_code
_entity_poly.pdbx_strand_id
1 'polypeptide(L)'
;MLLGFRFPQNFDRPYRAASLQEFWRRWHMTLSRFLRDYLYVGLGGNKKGERRTTINLIATMTIGGFWHGASVTFIVWGLLHGIGLAVERYLRLNYKFRLPYFVSVAITFIFVNLVWIFFRSESITDALSMFSELFTSINQATITVTPLVIFLIAIGLFGQYLPSRLTQRSNDLIGAIPVPLAAIGVGIATALVMLLTSGTGVSPFIYFQF
;
A
#
# COMPACT_ATOMS: atom_id res chain seq x y z
N MET A 1 15.90 19.11 3.45
CA MET A 1 14.94 19.10 2.33
C MET A 1 15.45 20.06 1.27
N LEU A 2 15.59 19.59 0.03
CA LEU A 2 16.30 20.29 -1.05
C LEU A 2 15.61 21.60 -1.52
N LEU A 3 14.30 21.75 -1.28
CA LEU A 3 13.49 22.90 -1.73
C LEU A 3 12.89 23.72 -0.56
N GLY A 4 13.27 23.47 0.69
CA GLY A 4 12.75 24.19 1.87
C GLY A 4 11.34 23.81 2.34
N PHE A 5 10.55 23.10 1.54
CA PHE A 5 9.21 22.62 1.92
C PHE A 5 9.25 21.33 2.76
N ARG A 6 8.43 21.26 3.82
CA ARG A 6 8.18 20.04 4.60
C ARG A 6 7.00 19.25 4.04
N PHE A 7 7.29 18.23 3.25
CA PHE A 7 6.26 17.31 2.76
C PHE A 7 5.70 16.44 3.90
N PRO A 8 4.38 16.21 3.93
CA PRO A 8 3.78 15.30 4.89
C PRO A 8 4.23 13.86 4.62
N GLN A 9 4.44 13.10 5.70
CA GLN A 9 4.74 11.68 5.61
C GLN A 9 3.59 10.95 4.90
N ASN A 10 3.95 10.01 4.01
CA ASN A 10 2.98 9.25 3.22
C ASN A 10 2.81 7.79 3.70
N PHE A 11 3.83 7.19 4.32
CA PHE A 11 3.77 5.81 4.83
C PHE A 11 4.30 5.72 6.25
N ASP A 12 3.58 5.02 7.13
CA ASP A 12 4.00 4.74 8.52
C ASP A 12 3.74 3.28 8.91
N ARG A 13 4.66 2.40 8.51
CA ARG A 13 4.63 0.95 8.84
C ARG A 13 3.25 0.31 8.63
N PRO A 14 2.72 0.37 7.41
CA PRO A 14 1.34 0.00 7.11
C PRO A 14 1.03 -1.49 7.32
N TYR A 15 2.01 -2.39 7.14
CA TYR A 15 1.82 -3.83 7.35
C TYR A 15 1.88 -4.25 8.83
N ARG A 16 2.04 -3.29 9.75
CA ARG A 16 1.80 -3.51 11.20
C ARG A 16 0.39 -3.13 11.65
N ALA A 17 -0.47 -2.72 10.72
CA ALA A 17 -1.85 -2.36 11.03
C ALA A 17 -2.64 -3.60 11.49
N ALA A 18 -3.32 -3.48 12.62
CA ALA A 18 -4.21 -4.51 13.17
C ALA A 18 -5.66 -4.38 12.66
N SER A 19 -5.89 -3.50 11.68
CA SER A 19 -7.22 -3.06 11.26
C SER A 19 -7.11 -2.41 9.88
N LEU A 20 -8.16 -2.49 9.04
CA LEU A 20 -8.16 -1.82 7.73
C LEU A 20 -8.23 -0.31 7.89
N GLN A 21 -8.98 0.18 8.88
CA GLN A 21 -8.97 1.59 9.25
C GLN A 21 -7.55 2.05 9.63
N GLU A 22 -6.81 1.25 10.40
CA GLU A 22 -5.43 1.55 10.76
C GLU A 22 -4.49 1.51 9.55
N PHE A 23 -4.67 0.53 8.65
CA PHE A 23 -3.90 0.43 7.41
C PHE A 23 -4.02 1.70 6.57
N TRP A 24 -5.24 2.19 6.33
CA TRP A 24 -5.48 3.42 5.56
C TRP A 24 -5.05 4.70 6.28
N ARG A 25 -4.78 4.65 7.59
CA ARG A 25 -4.13 5.75 8.32
C ARG A 25 -2.61 5.73 8.22
N ARG A 26 -2.03 4.65 7.69
CA ARG A 26 -0.59 4.39 7.60
C ARG A 26 -0.09 4.21 6.17
N TRP A 27 -0.97 3.89 5.22
CA TRP A 27 -0.67 3.70 3.80
C TRP A 27 -1.13 4.90 3.00
N HIS A 28 -0.27 5.43 2.11
CA HIS A 28 -0.54 6.57 1.24
C HIS A 28 -1.35 7.70 1.92
N MET A 29 -0.90 8.09 3.11
CA MET A 29 -1.64 8.95 4.03
C MET A 29 -2.09 10.28 3.42
N THR A 30 -1.35 10.86 2.46
CA THR A 30 -1.77 12.09 1.78
C THR A 30 -3.02 11.88 0.94
N LEU A 31 -3.07 10.80 0.14
CA LEU A 31 -4.23 10.40 -0.64
C LEU A 31 -5.39 10.01 0.28
N SER A 32 -5.12 9.24 1.34
CA SER A 32 -6.17 8.86 2.30
C SER A 32 -6.79 10.08 2.99
N ARG A 33 -6.00 11.11 3.30
CA ARG A 33 -6.51 12.41 3.77
C ARG A 33 -7.36 13.09 2.69
N PHE A 34 -6.89 13.15 1.45
CA PHE A 34 -7.64 13.73 0.35
C PHE A 34 -9.01 13.06 0.15
N LEU A 35 -9.02 11.72 0.02
CA LEU A 35 -10.25 10.94 -0.10
C LEU A 35 -11.19 11.16 1.08
N ARG A 36 -10.65 11.24 2.31
CA ARG A 36 -11.48 11.51 3.48
C ARG A 36 -12.08 12.92 3.44
N ASP A 37 -11.25 13.93 3.25
CA ASP A 37 -11.61 15.32 3.49
C ASP A 37 -12.43 15.90 2.33
N TYR A 38 -12.16 15.50 1.09
CA TYR A 38 -12.85 16.02 -0.09
C TYR A 38 -13.97 15.12 -0.61
N LEU A 39 -13.88 13.81 -0.41
CA LEU A 39 -14.87 12.88 -0.93
C LEU A 39 -15.79 12.34 0.17
N TYR A 40 -15.23 11.64 1.16
CA TYR A 40 -16.02 11.00 2.20
C TYR A 40 -16.84 11.99 3.05
N VAL A 41 -16.21 13.09 3.49
CA VAL A 41 -16.90 14.17 4.22
C VAL A 41 -17.92 14.86 3.31
N GLY A 42 -17.59 15.10 2.03
CA GLY A 42 -18.50 15.65 1.03
C GLY A 42 -19.76 14.79 0.81
N LEU A 43 -19.63 13.46 0.86
CA LEU A 43 -20.76 12.51 0.77
C LEU A 43 -21.63 12.44 2.05
N GLY A 44 -21.27 13.18 3.10
CA GLY A 44 -21.97 13.28 4.37
C GLY A 44 -21.29 12.56 5.54
N GLY A 45 -20.12 11.94 5.31
CA GLY A 45 -19.35 11.23 6.33
C GLY A 45 -20.20 10.26 7.16
N ASN A 46 -20.11 10.38 8.48
CA ASN A 46 -20.86 9.57 9.46
C ASN A 46 -22.24 10.16 9.86
N LYS A 47 -22.67 11.28 9.28
CA LYS A 47 -23.76 12.09 9.86
C LYS A 47 -25.18 11.53 9.65
N LYS A 48 -25.37 10.65 8.67
CA LYS A 48 -26.69 10.15 8.23
C LYS A 48 -26.94 8.67 8.60
N GLY A 49 -26.38 8.23 9.72
CA GLY A 49 -26.55 6.88 10.24
C GLY A 49 -25.70 5.81 9.53
N GLU A 50 -25.87 4.56 9.98
CA GLU A 50 -24.99 3.43 9.65
C GLU A 50 -25.00 3.05 8.18
N ARG A 51 -26.19 2.95 7.59
CA ARG A 51 -26.36 2.61 6.17
C ARG A 51 -25.71 3.64 5.27
N ARG A 52 -25.91 4.93 5.53
CA ARG A 52 -25.31 5.98 4.69
C ARG A 52 -23.80 6.05 4.86
N THR A 53 -23.31 5.81 6.08
CA THR A 53 -21.87 5.72 6.34
C THR A 53 -21.22 4.58 5.55
N THR A 54 -21.85 3.42 5.52
CA THR A 54 -21.39 2.25 4.74
C THR A 54 -21.31 2.57 3.25
N ILE A 55 -22.38 3.17 2.69
CA ILE A 55 -22.40 3.60 1.28
C ILE A 55 -21.30 4.63 1.02
N ASN A 56 -21.11 5.61 1.92
CA ASN A 56 -20.08 6.63 1.77
C ASN A 56 -18.66 6.04 1.78
N LEU A 57 -18.40 5.05 2.65
CA LEU A 57 -17.10 4.34 2.68
C LEU A 57 -16.85 3.61 1.37
N ILE A 58 -17.82 2.81 0.90
CA ILE A 58 -17.70 2.06 -0.35
C ILE A 58 -17.48 3.01 -1.53
N ALA A 59 -18.34 4.02 -1.67
CA ALA A 59 -18.23 5.00 -2.75
C ALA A 59 -16.88 5.73 -2.73
N THR A 60 -16.41 6.14 -1.55
CA THR A 60 -15.12 6.83 -1.41
C THR A 60 -13.97 5.98 -1.92
N MET A 61 -13.93 4.71 -1.52
CA MET A 61 -12.85 3.80 -1.92
C MET A 61 -12.95 3.39 -3.39
N THR A 62 -14.16 3.16 -3.91
CA THR A 62 -14.37 2.85 -5.34
C THR A 62 -13.94 4.00 -6.25
N ILE A 63 -14.31 5.24 -5.90
CA ILE A 63 -13.87 6.44 -6.64
C ILE A 63 -12.35 6.63 -6.49
N GLY A 64 -11.79 6.35 -5.31
CA GLY A 64 -10.34 6.32 -5.11
C GLY A 64 -9.63 5.29 -6.00
N GLY A 65 -10.24 4.11 -6.19
CA GLY A 65 -9.78 3.10 -7.16
C GLY A 65 -9.82 3.64 -8.59
N PHE A 66 -10.94 4.22 -9.01
CA PHE A 66 -11.09 4.83 -10.33
C PHE A 66 -10.03 5.91 -10.63
N TRP A 67 -9.57 6.66 -9.61
CA TRP A 67 -8.50 7.64 -9.76
C TRP A 67 -7.14 7.02 -10.14
N HIS A 68 -6.90 5.74 -9.82
CA HIS A 68 -5.64 5.07 -10.15
C HIS A 68 -5.54 4.62 -11.61
N GLY A 69 -6.66 4.39 -12.29
CA GLY A 69 -6.69 4.01 -13.70
C GLY A 69 -8.08 3.62 -14.20
N ALA A 70 -8.24 3.55 -15.51
CA ALA A 70 -9.53 3.28 -16.16
C ALA A 70 -9.93 1.78 -16.18
N SER A 71 -9.02 0.87 -15.80
CA SER A 71 -9.32 -0.56 -15.76
C SER A 71 -10.36 -0.90 -14.68
N VAL A 72 -11.22 -1.88 -15.00
CA VAL A 72 -12.20 -2.45 -14.06
C VAL A 72 -11.52 -3.03 -12.81
N THR A 73 -10.27 -3.48 -12.93
CA THR A 73 -9.53 -4.06 -11.80
C THR A 73 -9.30 -3.06 -10.67
N PHE A 74 -9.06 -1.78 -10.99
CA PHE A 74 -8.95 -0.72 -9.98
C PHE A 74 -10.29 -0.39 -9.28
N ILE A 75 -11.40 -0.46 -10.02
CA ILE A 75 -12.74 -0.29 -9.45
C ILE A 75 -13.03 -1.42 -8.46
N VAL A 76 -12.72 -2.67 -8.83
CA VAL A 76 -12.87 -3.84 -7.95
C VAL A 76 -11.98 -3.72 -6.72
N TRP A 77 -10.72 -3.32 -6.88
CA TRP A 77 -9.80 -3.04 -5.78
C TRP A 77 -10.39 -2.02 -4.78
N GLY A 78 -10.89 -0.89 -5.29
CA GLY A 78 -11.50 0.15 -4.47
C GLY A 78 -12.77 -0.33 -3.77
N LEU A 79 -13.63 -1.05 -4.49
CA LEU A 79 -14.84 -1.66 -3.95
C LEU A 79 -14.53 -2.64 -2.80
N LEU A 80 -13.56 -3.53 -2.98
CA LEU A 80 -13.17 -4.51 -1.96
C LEU A 80 -12.65 -3.83 -0.70
N HIS A 81 -11.79 -2.82 -0.82
CA HIS A 81 -11.36 -2.04 0.34
C HIS A 81 -12.51 -1.30 1.02
N GLY A 82 -13.44 -0.73 0.25
CA GLY A 82 -14.65 -0.08 0.77
C GLY A 82 -15.55 -1.03 1.54
N ILE A 83 -15.80 -2.22 1.00
CA ILE A 83 -16.56 -3.28 1.67
C ILE A 83 -15.83 -3.74 2.94
N GLY A 84 -14.51 -3.97 2.86
CA GLY A 84 -13.70 -4.36 4.02
C GLY A 84 -13.82 -3.36 5.18
N LEU A 85 -13.70 -2.06 4.89
CA LEU A 85 -13.89 -1.00 5.89
C LEU A 85 -15.30 -0.97 6.47
N ALA A 86 -16.33 -1.18 5.64
CA ALA A 86 -17.71 -1.23 6.09
C ALA A 86 -17.98 -2.44 7.00
N VAL A 87 -17.50 -3.62 6.61
CA VAL A 87 -17.60 -4.85 7.41
C VAL A 87 -16.85 -4.69 8.73
N GLU A 88 -15.61 -4.20 8.73
CA GLU A 88 -14.84 -3.95 9.95
C GLU A 88 -15.62 -3.02 10.89
N ARG A 89 -16.18 -1.93 10.35
CA ARG A 89 -16.96 -0.97 11.13
C ARG A 89 -18.23 -1.58 11.71
N TYR A 90 -18.98 -2.35 10.91
CA TYR A 90 -20.16 -3.08 11.37
C TYR A 90 -19.81 -4.06 12.49
N LEU A 91 -18.75 -4.85 12.32
CA LEU A 91 -18.31 -5.81 13.33
C LEU A 91 -17.94 -5.11 14.64
N ARG A 92 -17.19 -4.00 14.57
CA ARG A 92 -16.81 -3.21 15.74
C ARG A 92 -17.98 -2.58 16.49
N LEU A 93 -19.06 -2.22 15.79
CA LEU A 93 -20.24 -1.60 16.40
C LEU A 93 -21.18 -2.64 17.02
N ASN A 94 -21.31 -3.82 16.41
CA ASN A 94 -22.29 -4.83 16.83
C ASN A 94 -21.69 -5.94 17.70
N TYR A 95 -20.38 -6.18 17.60
CA TYR A 95 -19.70 -7.26 18.31
C TYR A 95 -18.48 -6.73 19.06
N LYS A 96 -18.31 -7.16 20.31
CA LYS A 96 -17.18 -6.75 21.17
C LYS A 96 -16.09 -7.82 21.27
N PHE A 97 -15.81 -8.54 20.17
CA PHE A 97 -14.70 -9.49 20.17
C PHE A 97 -13.36 -8.76 20.00
N ARG A 98 -12.34 -9.18 20.75
CA ARG A 98 -10.97 -8.68 20.63
C ARG A 98 -10.07 -9.83 20.22
N LEU A 99 -9.53 -9.75 19.03
CA LEU A 99 -8.53 -10.71 18.57
C LEU A 99 -7.16 -10.34 19.17
N PRO A 100 -6.26 -11.32 19.38
CA PRO A 100 -4.87 -11.04 19.70
C PRO A 100 -4.24 -10.15 18.60
N TYR A 101 -3.37 -9.22 19.00
CA TYR A 101 -2.76 -8.25 18.09
C TYR A 101 -2.17 -8.89 16.82
N PHE A 102 -1.39 -9.95 16.97
CA PHE A 102 -0.76 -10.63 15.83
C PHE A 102 -1.77 -11.26 14.87
N VAL A 103 -2.90 -11.75 15.38
CA VAL A 103 -3.98 -12.32 14.55
C VAL A 103 -4.66 -11.20 13.76
N SER A 104 -4.95 -10.08 14.40
CA SER A 104 -5.50 -8.88 13.73
C SER A 104 -4.58 -8.33 12.64
N VAL A 105 -3.27 -8.29 12.90
CA VAL A 105 -2.27 -7.89 11.89
C VAL A 105 -2.24 -8.88 10.74
N ALA A 106 -2.22 -10.19 11.02
CA ALA A 106 -2.20 -11.21 9.98
C ALA A 106 -3.44 -11.14 9.09
N ILE A 107 -4.65 -10.99 9.66
CA ILE A 107 -5.90 -10.84 8.89
C ILE A 107 -5.84 -9.60 8.00
N THR A 108 -5.43 -8.46 8.56
CA THR A 108 -5.32 -7.20 7.81
C THR A 108 -4.28 -7.32 6.68
N PHE A 109 -3.13 -7.90 6.98
CA PHE A 109 -2.05 -8.11 6.01
C PHE A 109 -2.50 -9.03 4.87
N ILE A 110 -3.10 -10.18 5.18
CA ILE A 110 -3.59 -11.13 4.17
C ILE A 110 -4.65 -10.45 3.30
N PHE A 111 -5.66 -9.80 3.91
CA PHE A 111 -6.70 -9.09 3.16
C PHE A 111 -6.10 -8.07 2.20
N VAL A 112 -5.20 -7.21 2.69
CA VAL A 112 -4.56 -6.18 1.88
C VAL A 112 -3.77 -6.79 0.71
N ASN A 113 -3.00 -7.85 0.94
CA ASN A 113 -2.23 -8.51 -0.13
C ASN A 113 -3.11 -9.21 -1.17
N LEU A 114 -4.21 -9.85 -0.75
CA LEU A 114 -5.16 -10.44 -1.68
C LEU A 114 -5.84 -9.36 -2.52
N VAL A 115 -6.21 -8.23 -1.92
CA VAL A 115 -6.80 -7.11 -2.67
C VAL A 115 -5.77 -6.47 -3.61
N TRP A 116 -4.49 -6.40 -3.25
CA TRP A 116 -3.42 -5.90 -4.14
C TRP A 116 -3.28 -6.67 -5.46
N ILE A 117 -3.72 -7.93 -5.53
CA ILE A 117 -3.74 -8.70 -6.78
C ILE A 117 -4.53 -7.93 -7.85
N PHE A 118 -5.74 -7.46 -7.53
CA PHE A 118 -6.54 -6.67 -8.47
C PHE A 118 -5.86 -5.35 -8.88
N PHE A 119 -5.12 -4.70 -8.00
CA PHE A 119 -4.40 -3.48 -8.35
C PHE A 119 -3.25 -3.74 -9.33
N ARG A 120 -2.62 -4.91 -9.25
CA ARG A 120 -1.48 -5.30 -10.09
C ARG A 120 -1.91 -5.91 -11.42
N SER A 121 -3.03 -6.61 -11.46
CA SER A 121 -3.49 -7.33 -12.65
C SER A 121 -4.02 -6.40 -13.74
N GLU A 122 -3.73 -6.77 -15.00
CA GLU A 122 -4.19 -6.05 -16.19
C GLU A 122 -5.67 -6.31 -16.48
N SER A 123 -6.14 -7.54 -16.22
CA SER A 123 -7.54 -7.94 -16.33
C SER A 123 -8.07 -8.67 -15.09
N ILE A 124 -9.40 -8.81 -15.01
CA ILE A 124 -10.06 -9.63 -13.98
C ILE A 124 -9.67 -11.11 -14.12
N THR A 125 -9.53 -11.59 -15.36
CA THR A 125 -9.12 -12.97 -15.64
C THR A 125 -7.72 -13.24 -15.09
N ASP A 126 -6.78 -12.30 -15.25
CA ASP A 126 -5.42 -12.43 -14.71
C ASP A 126 -5.45 -12.45 -13.18
N ALA A 127 -6.24 -11.57 -12.56
CA ALA A 127 -6.39 -11.55 -11.10
C ALA A 127 -6.91 -12.89 -10.57
N LEU A 128 -7.96 -13.44 -11.19
CA LEU A 128 -8.53 -14.74 -10.80
C LEU A 128 -7.56 -15.90 -11.04
N SER A 129 -6.77 -15.84 -12.12
CA SER A 129 -5.73 -16.84 -12.40
C SER A 129 -4.66 -16.82 -11.31
N MET A 130 -4.19 -15.64 -10.91
CA MET A 130 -3.26 -15.48 -9.79
C MET A 130 -3.82 -16.04 -8.48
N PHE A 131 -5.11 -15.83 -8.20
CA PHE A 131 -5.76 -16.44 -7.03
C PHE A 131 -5.77 -17.97 -7.09
N SER A 132 -6.06 -18.56 -8.25
CA SER A 132 -6.05 -20.01 -8.43
C SER A 132 -4.65 -20.61 -8.19
N GLU A 133 -3.63 -19.93 -8.69
CA GLU A 133 -2.23 -20.38 -8.56
C GLU A 133 -1.74 -20.39 -7.12
N LEU A 134 -2.27 -19.53 -6.24
CA LEU A 134 -1.95 -19.54 -4.81
C LEU A 134 -2.22 -20.89 -4.14
N PHE A 135 -3.16 -21.68 -4.67
CA PHE A 135 -3.57 -22.96 -4.09
C PHE A 135 -3.17 -24.17 -4.93
N THR A 136 -3.01 -24.00 -6.24
CA THR A 136 -2.77 -25.11 -7.18
C THR A 136 -1.29 -25.31 -7.51
N SER A 137 -0.50 -24.24 -7.49
CA SER A 137 0.87 -24.24 -8.02
C SER A 137 1.96 -24.17 -6.95
N ILE A 138 1.63 -24.38 -5.66
CA ILE A 138 2.59 -24.29 -4.55
C ILE A 138 3.81 -25.21 -4.78
N ASN A 139 3.61 -26.39 -5.37
CA ASN A 139 4.67 -27.37 -5.65
C ASN A 139 5.32 -27.22 -7.04
N GLN A 140 4.77 -26.36 -7.90
CA GLN A 140 5.26 -26.09 -9.26
C GLN A 140 5.81 -24.68 -9.42
N ALA A 141 5.82 -23.89 -8.33
CA ALA A 141 6.35 -22.55 -8.32
C ALA A 141 7.85 -22.60 -8.61
N THR A 142 8.23 -22.40 -9.86
CA THR A 142 9.60 -22.01 -10.19
C THR A 142 9.86 -20.72 -9.46
N ILE A 143 10.82 -20.71 -8.54
CA ILE A 143 11.23 -19.50 -7.84
C ILE A 143 11.93 -18.60 -8.87
N THR A 144 11.13 -17.86 -9.64
CA THR A 144 11.59 -16.80 -10.56
C THR A 144 12.11 -15.59 -9.78
N VAL A 145 11.86 -15.56 -8.46
CA VAL A 145 12.30 -14.51 -7.55
C VAL A 145 13.67 -14.87 -6.99
N THR A 146 14.70 -14.07 -7.30
CA THR A 146 16.05 -14.37 -6.81
C THR A 146 16.10 -14.40 -5.27
N PRO A 147 17.01 -15.18 -4.64
CA PRO A 147 17.18 -15.18 -3.19
C PRO A 147 17.41 -13.77 -2.62
N LEU A 148 18.07 -12.90 -3.38
CA LEU A 148 18.26 -11.50 -3.03
C LEU A 148 16.92 -10.75 -2.88
N VAL A 149 15.97 -10.94 -3.80
CA VAL A 149 14.66 -10.29 -3.71
C VAL A 149 13.89 -10.81 -2.50
N ILE A 150 13.92 -12.12 -2.23
CA ILE A 150 13.30 -12.70 -1.02
C ILE A 150 13.90 -12.07 0.24
N PHE A 151 15.23 -11.96 0.29
CA PHE A 151 15.94 -11.34 1.40
C PHE A 151 15.55 -9.87 1.59
N LEU A 152 15.46 -9.08 0.51
CA LEU A 152 15.04 -7.68 0.56
C LEU A 152 13.58 -7.52 1.02
N ILE A 153 12.68 -8.40 0.58
CA ILE A 153 11.29 -8.44 1.08
C ILE A 153 11.28 -8.72 2.58
N ALA A 154 12.04 -9.71 3.04
CA ALA A 154 12.15 -10.05 4.45
C ALA A 154 12.69 -8.87 5.29
N ILE A 155 13.72 -8.17 4.80
CA ILE A 155 14.22 -6.94 5.43
C ILE A 155 13.15 -5.86 5.48
N GLY A 156 12.40 -5.64 4.39
CA GLY A 156 11.33 -4.64 4.35
C GLY A 156 10.21 -4.93 5.34
N LEU A 157 9.80 -6.20 5.46
CA LEU A 157 8.79 -6.66 6.41
C LEU A 157 9.29 -6.55 7.86
N PHE A 158 10.50 -7.04 8.14
CA PHE A 158 11.11 -6.92 9.47
C PHE A 158 11.36 -5.45 9.86
N GLY A 159 11.79 -4.64 8.89
CA GLY A 159 12.04 -3.22 9.04
C GLY A 159 10.82 -2.45 9.51
N GLN A 160 9.62 -2.96 9.23
CA GLN A 160 8.41 -2.36 9.77
C GLN A 160 8.42 -2.37 11.29
N TYR A 161 8.92 -3.42 11.94
CA TYR A 161 8.96 -3.61 13.39
C TYR A 161 10.14 -2.91 14.09
N LEU A 162 11.08 -2.32 13.33
CA LEU A 162 12.19 -1.57 13.92
C LEU A 162 11.69 -0.38 14.77
N PRO A 163 12.31 -0.14 15.94
CA PRO A 163 12.03 1.03 16.76
C PRO A 163 12.17 2.35 15.99
N SER A 164 11.27 3.31 16.24
CA SER A 164 11.30 4.63 15.60
C SER A 164 12.61 5.38 15.82
N ARG A 165 13.28 5.16 16.94
CA ARG A 165 14.58 5.76 17.27
C ARG A 165 15.67 5.40 16.26
N LEU A 166 15.66 4.17 15.73
CA LEU A 166 16.63 3.75 14.72
C LEU A 166 16.39 4.45 13.39
N THR A 167 15.12 4.57 12.98
CA THR A 167 14.72 5.32 11.78
C THR A 167 15.04 6.82 11.91
N GLN A 168 14.81 7.41 13.09
CA GLN A 168 15.18 8.81 13.36
C GLN A 168 16.69 8.98 13.29
N ARG A 169 17.45 8.11 13.97
CA ARG A 169 18.91 8.15 13.94
C ARG A 169 19.46 8.00 12.52
N SER A 170 18.91 7.10 11.69
CA SER A 170 19.34 6.99 10.29
C SER A 170 19.02 8.28 9.51
N ASN A 171 17.86 8.89 9.73
CA ASN A 171 17.50 10.14 9.08
C ASN A 171 18.39 11.30 9.52
N ASP A 172 18.76 11.38 10.80
CA ASP A 172 19.65 12.41 11.34
C ASP A 172 21.07 12.25 10.79
N LEU A 173 21.58 11.01 10.73
CA LEU A 173 22.88 10.71 10.13
C LEU A 173 22.93 11.07 8.64
N ILE A 174 21.91 10.71 7.87
CA ILE A 174 21.79 11.08 6.45
C ILE A 174 21.64 12.60 6.30
N GLY A 175 20.84 13.23 7.17
CA GLY A 175 20.61 14.67 7.18
C GLY A 175 21.85 15.49 7.54
N ALA A 176 22.81 14.90 8.24
CA ALA A 176 24.10 15.52 8.56
C ALA A 176 25.09 15.49 7.38
N ILE A 177 24.82 14.71 6.33
CA ILE A 177 25.70 14.64 5.15
C ILE A 177 25.60 15.97 4.38
N PRO A 178 26.72 16.64 4.09
CA PRO A 178 26.73 17.83 3.24
C PRO A 178 26.09 17.55 1.88
N VAL A 179 25.24 18.46 1.40
CA VAL A 179 24.47 18.30 0.15
C VAL A 179 25.35 17.89 -1.05
N PRO A 180 26.56 18.46 -1.26
CA PRO A 180 27.41 18.03 -2.38
C PRO A 180 27.85 16.55 -2.29
N LEU A 181 28.18 16.08 -1.09
CA LEU A 181 28.58 14.69 -0.87
C LEU A 181 27.39 13.73 -1.04
N ALA A 182 26.22 14.13 -0.53
CA ALA A 182 24.98 13.38 -0.76
C ALA A 182 24.65 13.29 -2.26
N ALA A 183 24.83 14.39 -3.01
CA ALA A 183 24.60 14.41 -4.45
C ALA A 183 25.57 13.50 -5.22
N ILE A 184 26.86 13.49 -4.86
CA ILE A 184 27.84 12.55 -5.44
C ILE A 184 27.44 11.11 -5.13
N GLY A 185 27.11 10.80 -3.88
CA GLY A 185 26.69 9.46 -3.48
C GLY A 185 25.45 8.97 -4.23
N VAL A 186 24.43 9.82 -4.36
CA VAL A 186 23.23 9.52 -5.16
C VAL A 186 23.58 9.35 -6.63
N GLY A 187 24.43 10.20 -7.20
CA GLY A 187 24.87 10.10 -8.60
C GLY A 187 25.60 8.78 -8.90
N ILE A 188 26.53 8.37 -8.03
CA ILE A 188 27.22 7.09 -8.14
C ILE A 188 26.21 5.94 -8.03
N ALA A 189 25.30 5.98 -7.06
CA ALA A 189 24.28 4.94 -6.91
C ALA A 189 23.37 4.83 -8.14
N THR A 190 22.93 5.96 -8.70
CA THR A 190 22.13 5.98 -9.94
C THR A 190 22.91 5.44 -11.13
N ALA A 191 24.18 5.83 -11.31
CA ALA A 191 25.04 5.33 -12.38
C ALA A 191 25.27 3.82 -12.26
N LEU A 192 25.48 3.30 -11.04
CA LEU A 192 25.61 1.87 -10.78
C LEU A 192 24.31 1.12 -11.10
N VAL A 193 23.15 1.63 -10.68
CA VAL A 193 21.86 1.03 -11.04
C VAL A 193 21.70 1.00 -12.56
N MET A 194 21.95 2.11 -13.25
CA MET A 194 21.88 2.19 -14.71
C MET A 194 22.81 1.18 -15.39
N LEU A 195 24.05 1.04 -14.93
CA LEU A 195 25.02 0.07 -15.46
C LEU A 195 24.59 -1.38 -15.22
N LEU A 196 23.99 -1.66 -14.07
CA LEU A 196 23.49 -2.99 -13.72
C LEU A 196 22.20 -3.35 -14.47
N THR A 197 21.41 -2.36 -14.89
CA THR A 197 20.13 -2.55 -15.60
C THR A 197 20.17 -2.22 -17.09
N SER A 198 21.29 -1.76 -17.64
CA SER A 198 21.40 -1.27 -19.03
C SER A 198 21.18 -2.32 -20.13
N GLY A 199 20.89 -3.57 -19.77
CA GLY A 199 20.49 -4.65 -20.69
C GLY A 199 19.02 -5.07 -20.60
N THR A 200 18.27 -4.55 -19.62
CA THR A 200 16.84 -4.82 -19.48
C THR A 200 16.06 -3.65 -20.08
N GLY A 201 15.21 -3.90 -21.08
CA GLY A 201 14.46 -2.84 -21.76
C GLY A 201 13.77 -1.86 -20.80
N VAL A 202 13.72 -0.57 -21.18
CA VAL A 202 13.07 0.46 -20.36
C VAL A 202 11.58 0.17 -20.30
N SER A 203 11.04 -0.13 -19.12
CA SER A 203 9.60 -0.28 -18.93
C SER A 203 8.91 1.05 -19.28
N PRO A 204 7.89 1.05 -20.16
CA PRO A 204 7.15 2.25 -20.47
C PRO A 204 6.57 2.89 -19.20
N PHE A 205 6.49 4.22 -19.18
CA PHE A 205 5.91 4.95 -18.06
C PHE A 205 4.42 4.62 -17.93
N ILE A 206 3.95 4.37 -16.70
CA ILE A 206 2.63 3.77 -16.39
C ILE A 206 1.44 4.52 -17.04
N TYR A 207 1.57 5.82 -17.32
CA TYR A 207 0.52 6.63 -17.95
C TYR A 207 0.50 6.62 -19.48
N PHE A 208 1.35 5.82 -20.15
CA PHE A 208 1.34 5.69 -21.61
C PHE A 208 0.97 4.27 -22.08
N GLN A 209 0.45 3.45 -21.18
CA GLN A 209 -0.09 2.13 -21.49
C GLN A 209 -1.62 2.22 -21.54
N PHE A 210 -2.16 2.57 -22.71
CA PHE A 210 -3.59 2.49 -23.02
C PHE A 210 -3.79 1.54 -24.20
#